data_AF-A0A341B421-F1
#
_entry.id   AF-A0A341B421-F1
#
_cell.length_a   1.000
_cell.length_b   1.000
_cell.length_c   1.000
_cell.angle_alpha   90.00
_cell.angle_beta   90.00
_cell.angle_gamma   90.00
#
_symmetry.space_group_name_H-M   'P 1'
#
loop_
_entity.id
_entity.type
_entity.pdbx_description
1 polymer ?
#
loop_
_entity_poly.entity_id
_entity_poly.type
_entity_poly.pdbx_seq_one_letter_code
_entity_poly.pdbx_strand_id
1 'polypeptide(L)'
;MHYLKKSKRLLHNTEQSSLCYTMSPEEKVCKYCGVSYLILHEFKAMEEKVKAMEKEMKFYQGSVEREKSLQETLQALSQDFEQYKIDSESKMERIRDASMQLKSHQNDFQRVQKELSQLQHELKIKQRQSQIFSQRLKEYKYLWNKTLSLLTFSKRELTSIKNEVYDNFQNWTSLKGEVFLQIKSISETALTEIKMLNKSLTVSQRNNVCLEEEMKNLKLLSDAAILRSQQIETSKQQEVNLQTRCHDLQKEVLDLQCQIEASGLKLQKAVTEMDSYKEKLMNKSNEADECQRELRKLKFESIISESRHTRLLKEKEDSLMTCQQIYKTLQEELTAKERQEADLKRRINLAENELEITKTLLNQTKQEVVTLKSERELMLISHQKSMEQLQETLRQKMLNGDNWREKVEAELAKERAQHLVEFQEQALLFKEIKLELDIEKEKHQEIIQKCKKEKEELQMKVCHYDVHHYLMGLKL
;
A
#
# COMPACT_ATOMS: atom_id res chain seq x y z
N MET A 1 -54.14 25.48 1.11
CA MET A 1 -55.25 26.37 0.73
C MET A 1 -56.22 25.61 -0.16
N HIS A 2 -57.41 25.33 0.34
CA HIS A 2 -58.61 25.05 -0.45
C HIS A 2 -59.70 25.97 0.14
N TYR A 3 -60.24 26.85 -0.72
CA TYR A 3 -61.47 27.64 -0.65
C TYR A 3 -62.24 27.87 0.68
N LEU A 4 -62.36 29.16 1.03
CA LEU A 4 -63.61 29.93 1.27
C LEU A 4 -64.87 29.19 1.75
N LYS A 5 -65.41 29.63 2.91
CA LYS A 5 -66.88 29.80 3.07
C LYS A 5 -67.27 30.80 4.17
N LYS A 6 -67.86 31.90 3.72
CA LYS A 6 -68.99 32.68 4.27
C LYS A 6 -69.22 32.66 5.79
N SER A 7 -69.12 33.84 6.41
CA SER A 7 -69.86 34.18 7.62
C SER A 7 -70.97 35.19 7.27
N LYS A 8 -72.22 34.75 7.39
CA LYS A 8 -73.45 35.55 7.23
C LYS A 8 -73.64 36.40 8.49
N ARG A 9 -73.79 37.72 8.32
CA ARG A 9 -74.53 38.56 9.28
C ARG A 9 -76.02 38.34 9.06
N LEU A 10 -76.73 38.01 10.13
CA LEU A 10 -78.15 38.30 10.31
C LEU A 10 -78.31 38.71 11.78
N LEU A 11 -78.28 40.02 12.01
CA LEU A 11 -78.85 40.63 13.20
C LEU A 11 -80.36 40.70 12.95
N HIS A 12 -81.13 39.96 13.74
CA HIS A 12 -82.55 40.23 13.94
C HIS A 12 -82.66 41.53 14.75
N ASN A 13 -83.32 42.52 14.16
CA ASN A 13 -83.79 43.69 14.88
C ASN A 13 -84.95 43.27 15.77
N THR A 14 -84.76 43.43 17.08
CA THR A 14 -85.82 43.44 18.07
C THR A 14 -86.50 44.82 17.99
N GLU A 15 -87.67 44.87 17.36
CA GLU A 15 -88.59 46.00 17.52
C GLU A 15 -89.21 45.90 18.92
N GLN A 16 -88.68 46.67 19.87
CA GLN A 16 -89.42 47.07 21.07
C GLN A 16 -89.60 48.58 21.02
N SER A 17 -90.74 48.96 20.43
CA SER A 17 -91.35 50.27 20.56
C SER A 17 -91.82 50.45 22.01
N SER A 18 -91.09 51.25 22.78
CA SER A 18 -91.57 51.87 24.02
C SER A 18 -91.48 53.38 23.88
N LEU A 19 -92.33 53.95 23.02
CA LEU A 19 -92.55 55.40 23.00
C LEU A 19 -93.45 55.78 24.18
N CYS A 20 -92.81 56.24 25.24
CA CYS A 20 -93.44 56.97 26.34
C CYS A 20 -93.62 58.43 25.90
N TYR A 21 -94.86 58.92 25.95
CA TYR A 21 -95.32 60.32 26.02
C TYR A 21 -94.60 61.40 25.19
N THR A 22 -95.22 61.81 24.09
CA THR A 22 -95.05 63.14 23.47
C THR A 22 -95.90 64.17 24.23
N MET A 23 -95.26 65.15 24.89
CA MET A 23 -95.89 66.35 25.43
C MET A 23 -95.64 67.57 24.53
N SER A 24 -96.59 68.50 24.48
CA SER A 24 -96.62 69.65 23.55
C SER A 24 -95.54 70.71 23.85
N PRO A 25 -95.06 71.49 22.86
CA PRO A 25 -93.86 72.32 22.97
C PRO A 25 -94.03 73.68 23.68
N GLU A 26 -95.07 73.87 24.50
CA GLU A 26 -95.52 75.21 24.91
C GLU A 26 -95.25 75.61 26.37
N GLU A 27 -94.57 74.79 27.18
CA GLU A 27 -94.07 75.22 28.51
C GLU A 27 -92.54 75.06 28.60
N LYS A 28 -91.81 76.18 28.51
CA LYS A 28 -90.34 76.23 28.52
C LYS A 28 -89.71 76.58 29.88
N VAL A 29 -90.45 76.48 30.99
CA VAL A 29 -89.91 76.72 32.34
C VAL A 29 -90.58 75.80 33.37
N CYS A 30 -89.79 75.02 34.11
CA CYS A 30 -90.28 74.23 35.24
C CYS A 30 -90.68 75.14 36.40
N LYS A 31 -91.95 75.07 36.84
CA LYS A 31 -92.54 75.90 37.91
C LYS A 31 -91.91 75.76 39.30
N TYR A 32 -90.98 74.84 39.51
CA TYR A 32 -90.36 74.59 40.82
C TYR A 32 -88.84 74.80 40.90
N CYS A 33 -88.11 74.90 39.78
CA CYS A 33 -86.64 75.04 39.85
C CYS A 33 -86.01 76.07 38.88
N GLY A 34 -86.79 76.78 38.06
CA GLY A 34 -86.30 77.94 37.29
C GLY A 34 -85.27 77.63 36.18
N VAL A 35 -84.87 76.37 36.01
CA VAL A 35 -84.01 75.96 34.90
C VAL A 35 -84.88 75.76 33.66
N SER A 36 -84.56 76.49 32.59
CA SER A 36 -85.17 76.29 31.26
C SER A 36 -84.97 74.84 30.84
N TYR A 37 -86.06 74.15 30.51
CA TYR A 37 -86.05 72.78 30.01
C TYR A 37 -85.15 72.63 28.76
N LEU A 38 -84.89 73.74 28.03
CA LEU A 38 -83.92 73.78 26.95
C LEU A 38 -82.47 73.62 27.43
N ILE A 39 -82.07 74.27 28.53
CA ILE A 39 -80.69 74.17 29.04
C ILE A 39 -80.40 72.72 29.47
N LEU A 40 -81.35 72.09 30.18
CA LEU A 40 -81.20 70.69 30.59
C LEU A 40 -81.17 69.71 29.40
N HIS A 41 -82.01 69.93 28.39
CA HIS A 41 -82.03 69.11 27.16
C HIS A 41 -80.74 69.32 26.34
N GLU A 42 -80.21 70.53 26.27
CA GLU A 42 -78.93 70.84 25.61
C GLU A 42 -77.75 70.21 26.33
N PHE A 43 -77.70 70.24 27.67
CA PHE A 43 -76.70 69.52 28.45
C PHE A 43 -76.79 68.01 28.26
N LYS A 44 -78.00 67.44 28.23
CA LYS A 44 -78.22 66.01 28.00
C LYS A 44 -77.84 65.60 26.57
N ALA A 45 -78.12 66.44 25.57
CA ALA A 45 -77.71 66.24 24.19
C ALA A 45 -76.18 66.35 24.04
N MET A 46 -75.53 67.26 24.76
CA MET A 46 -74.07 67.33 24.83
C MET A 46 -73.48 66.12 25.54
N GLU A 47 -74.07 65.64 26.63
CA GLU A 47 -73.62 64.45 27.36
C GLU A 47 -73.71 63.20 26.47
N GLU A 48 -74.81 63.02 25.72
CA GLU A 48 -74.95 61.93 24.75
C GLU A 48 -73.95 62.05 23.58
N LYS A 49 -73.67 63.28 23.10
CA LYS A 49 -72.61 63.51 22.10
C LYS A 49 -71.22 63.18 22.65
N VAL A 50 -70.91 63.55 23.89
CA VAL A 50 -69.65 63.21 24.55
C VAL A 50 -69.53 61.70 24.73
N LYS A 51 -70.60 61.01 25.18
CA LYS A 51 -70.62 59.54 25.27
C LYS A 51 -70.45 58.87 23.90
N ALA A 52 -71.05 59.41 22.84
CA ALA A 52 -70.85 58.92 21.48
C ALA A 52 -69.40 59.11 21.01
N MET A 53 -68.82 60.28 21.28
CA MET A 53 -67.44 60.62 20.91
C MET A 53 -66.42 59.80 21.73
N GLU A 54 -66.68 59.52 23.00
CA GLU A 54 -65.88 58.60 23.82
C GLU A 54 -65.93 57.16 23.30
N LYS A 55 -67.10 56.70 22.83
CA LYS A 55 -67.23 55.38 22.19
C LYS A 55 -66.44 55.31 20.89
N GLU A 56 -66.50 56.35 20.06
CA GLU A 56 -65.68 56.44 18.84
C GLU A 56 -64.19 56.50 19.17
N MET A 57 -63.78 57.30 20.15
CA MET A 57 -62.38 57.41 20.57
C MET A 57 -61.83 56.08 21.07
N LYS A 58 -62.59 55.34 21.89
CA LYS A 58 -62.23 53.98 22.32
C LYS A 58 -62.14 53.00 21.15
N PHE A 59 -63.03 53.11 20.17
CA PHE A 59 -62.99 52.29 18.96
C PHE A 59 -61.72 52.56 18.12
N TYR A 60 -61.39 53.84 17.88
CA TYR A 60 -60.20 54.24 17.14
C TYR A 60 -58.92 53.85 17.89
N GLN A 61 -58.87 54.04 19.21
CA GLN A 61 -57.73 53.62 20.02
C GLN A 61 -57.49 52.11 19.93
N GLY A 62 -58.53 51.30 20.05
CA GLY A 62 -58.43 49.86 19.81
C GLY A 62 -58.07 49.50 18.36
N SER A 63 -58.37 50.35 17.39
CA SER A 63 -57.95 50.17 15.99
C SER A 63 -56.45 50.42 15.82
N VAL A 64 -55.92 51.48 16.44
CA VAL A 64 -54.49 51.79 16.44
C VAL A 64 -53.69 50.67 17.13
N GLU A 65 -54.19 50.14 18.24
CA GLU A 65 -53.56 49.01 18.94
C GLU A 65 -53.54 47.73 18.07
N ARG A 66 -54.63 47.43 17.36
CA ARG A 66 -54.66 46.32 16.39
C ARG A 66 -53.69 46.54 15.24
N GLU A 67 -53.65 47.73 14.67
CA GLU A 67 -52.70 48.11 13.59
C GLU A 67 -51.25 47.93 14.07
N LYS A 68 -50.94 48.41 15.28
CA LYS A 68 -49.61 48.24 15.88
C LYS A 68 -49.25 46.77 16.06
N SER A 69 -50.16 45.95 16.59
CA SER A 69 -49.93 44.50 16.74
C SER A 69 -49.75 43.79 15.40
N LEU A 70 -50.49 44.22 14.37
CA LEU A 70 -50.35 43.72 13.00
C LEU A 70 -48.99 44.11 12.41
N GLN A 71 -48.54 45.34 12.65
CA GLN A 71 -47.25 45.81 12.17
C GLN A 71 -46.07 45.08 12.83
N GLU A 72 -46.16 44.82 14.14
CA GLU A 72 -45.18 44.01 14.88
C GLU A 72 -45.14 42.56 14.37
N THR A 73 -46.31 41.93 14.15
CA THR A 73 -46.38 40.58 13.57
C THR A 73 -45.85 40.54 12.14
N LEU A 74 -46.09 41.57 11.33
CA LEU A 74 -45.56 41.66 9.96
C LEU A 74 -44.03 41.83 9.95
N GLN A 75 -43.48 42.61 10.88
CA GLN A 75 -42.04 42.72 11.09
C GLN A 75 -41.41 41.39 11.51
N ALA A 76 -42.00 40.68 12.48
CA ALA A 76 -41.53 39.37 12.90
C ALA A 76 -41.55 38.37 11.74
N LEU A 77 -42.65 38.32 10.98
CA LEU A 77 -42.78 37.44 9.81
C LEU A 77 -41.74 37.77 8.71
N SER A 78 -41.44 39.06 8.51
CA SER A 78 -40.43 39.49 7.55
C SER A 78 -39.02 39.09 7.97
N GLN A 79 -38.71 39.14 9.27
CA GLN A 79 -37.42 38.69 9.81
C GLN A 79 -37.28 37.17 9.67
N ASP A 80 -38.32 36.42 10.02
CA ASP A 80 -38.35 34.96 9.85
C ASP A 80 -38.17 34.55 8.38
N PHE A 81 -38.80 35.28 7.44
CA PHE A 81 -38.65 35.03 6.01
C PHE A 81 -37.21 35.26 5.53
N GLU A 82 -36.56 36.34 5.96
CA GLU A 82 -35.19 36.61 5.55
C GLU A 82 -34.21 35.60 6.16
N GLN A 83 -34.44 35.19 7.42
CA GLN A 83 -33.67 34.11 8.04
C GLN A 83 -33.85 32.79 7.28
N TYR A 84 -35.07 32.45 6.89
CA TYR A 84 -35.36 31.25 6.11
C TYR A 84 -34.65 31.26 4.75
N LYS A 85 -34.59 32.43 4.11
CA LYS A 85 -33.89 32.61 2.83
C LYS A 85 -32.39 32.39 2.96
N ILE A 86 -31.75 32.97 3.99
CA ILE A 86 -30.32 32.75 4.29
C ILE A 86 -30.06 31.26 4.58
N ASP A 87 -30.90 30.62 5.39
CA ASP A 87 -30.81 29.20 5.70
C ASP A 87 -30.95 28.32 4.45
N SER A 88 -31.87 28.68 3.54
CA SER A 88 -32.10 27.99 2.28
C SER A 88 -30.88 28.11 1.36
N GLU A 89 -30.32 29.30 1.21
CA GLU A 89 -29.10 29.54 0.44
C GLU A 89 -27.91 28.76 1.00
N SER A 90 -27.72 28.79 2.34
CA SER A 90 -26.68 28.00 3.02
C SER A 90 -26.83 26.49 2.81
N LYS A 91 -28.06 25.97 2.83
CA LYS A 91 -28.34 24.55 2.55
C LYS A 91 -28.05 24.22 1.09
N MET A 92 -28.41 25.11 0.16
CA MET A 92 -28.18 24.92 -1.27
C MET A 92 -26.67 24.88 -1.59
N GLU A 93 -25.88 25.74 -0.93
CA GLU A 93 -24.42 25.74 -1.09
C GLU A 93 -23.79 24.44 -0.55
N ARG A 94 -24.20 23.99 0.64
CA ARG A 94 -23.76 22.70 1.19
C ARG A 94 -24.10 21.52 0.28
N ILE A 95 -25.28 21.54 -0.36
CA ILE A 95 -25.68 20.51 -1.33
C ILE A 95 -24.80 20.57 -2.58
N ARG A 96 -24.47 21.77 -3.08
CA ARG A 96 -23.55 21.94 -4.22
C ARG A 96 -22.17 21.39 -3.91
N ASP A 97 -21.59 21.74 -2.78
CA ASP A 97 -20.29 21.24 -2.35
C ASP A 97 -20.28 19.71 -2.20
N ALA A 98 -21.29 19.15 -1.53
CA ALA A 98 -21.44 17.71 -1.40
C ALA A 98 -21.59 17.02 -2.76
N SER A 99 -22.30 17.64 -3.70
CA SER A 99 -22.47 17.11 -5.06
C SER A 99 -21.16 17.12 -5.84
N MET A 100 -20.34 18.16 -5.71
CA MET A 100 -19.01 18.21 -6.31
C MET A 100 -18.08 17.15 -5.71
N GLN A 101 -18.07 17.00 -4.38
CA GLN A 101 -17.29 15.96 -3.71
C GLN A 101 -17.71 14.56 -4.13
N LEU A 102 -19.01 14.28 -4.17
CA LEU A 102 -19.54 12.99 -4.64
C LEU A 102 -19.11 12.71 -6.08
N LYS A 103 -19.12 13.73 -6.94
CA LYS A 103 -18.67 13.59 -8.32
C LYS A 103 -17.17 13.30 -8.42
N SER A 104 -16.36 13.98 -7.60
CA SER A 104 -14.92 13.70 -7.50
C SER A 104 -14.67 12.25 -7.08
N HIS A 105 -15.32 11.81 -5.99
CA HIS A 105 -15.18 10.43 -5.51
C HIS A 105 -15.67 9.39 -6.53
N GLN A 106 -16.72 9.69 -7.28
CA GLN A 106 -17.18 8.81 -8.36
C GLN A 106 -16.12 8.66 -9.47
N ASN A 107 -15.47 9.77 -9.84
CA ASN A 107 -14.39 9.75 -10.84
C ASN A 107 -13.17 8.97 -10.31
N ASP A 108 -12.82 9.16 -9.04
CA ASP A 108 -11.73 8.43 -8.38
C ASP A 108 -12.00 6.93 -8.35
N PHE A 109 -13.22 6.53 -8.00
CA PHE A 109 -13.61 5.12 -8.00
C PHE A 109 -13.49 4.50 -9.40
N GLN A 110 -13.93 5.20 -10.44
CA GLN A 110 -13.79 4.72 -11.82
C GLN A 110 -12.33 4.60 -12.26
N ARG A 111 -11.46 5.51 -11.82
CA ARG A 111 -10.01 5.47 -12.07
C ARG A 111 -9.39 4.22 -11.43
N VAL A 112 -9.63 4.02 -10.14
CA VAL A 112 -9.13 2.87 -9.37
C VAL A 112 -9.67 1.55 -9.95
N GLN A 113 -10.93 1.52 -10.40
CA GLN A 113 -11.51 0.35 -11.05
C GLN A 113 -10.79 0.00 -12.36
N LYS A 114 -10.42 1.00 -13.17
CA LYS A 114 -9.62 0.78 -14.39
C LYS A 114 -8.22 0.26 -14.05
N GLU A 115 -7.54 0.85 -13.07
CA GLU A 115 -6.23 0.40 -12.61
C GLU A 115 -6.27 -1.05 -12.11
N LEU A 116 -7.29 -1.40 -11.31
CA LEU A 116 -7.49 -2.78 -10.85
C LEU A 116 -7.65 -3.76 -12.02
N SER A 117 -8.41 -3.39 -13.04
CA SER A 117 -8.60 -4.23 -14.23
C SER A 117 -7.30 -4.43 -15.03
N GLN A 118 -6.45 -3.39 -15.11
CA GLN A 118 -5.14 -3.47 -15.75
C GLN A 118 -4.20 -4.38 -14.96
N LEU A 119 -4.13 -4.21 -13.64
CA LEU A 119 -3.31 -5.04 -12.76
C LEU A 119 -3.74 -6.51 -12.79
N GLN A 120 -5.05 -6.78 -12.85
CA GLN A 120 -5.56 -8.15 -13.03
C GLN A 120 -5.13 -8.77 -14.36
N HIS A 121 -5.06 -7.97 -15.44
CA HIS A 121 -4.57 -8.44 -16.72
C HIS A 121 -3.08 -8.74 -16.69
N GLU A 122 -2.27 -7.84 -16.11
CA GLU A 122 -0.83 -8.06 -15.93
C GLU A 122 -0.55 -9.29 -15.08
N LEU A 123 -1.30 -9.50 -14.00
CA LEU A 123 -1.18 -10.69 -13.15
C LEU A 123 -1.42 -11.98 -13.95
N LYS A 124 -2.45 -12.02 -14.81
CA LYS A 124 -2.72 -13.17 -15.69
C LYS A 124 -1.56 -13.42 -16.67
N ILE A 125 -0.96 -12.37 -17.22
CA ILE A 125 0.22 -12.50 -18.09
C ILE A 125 1.38 -13.10 -17.31
N LYS A 126 1.68 -12.58 -16.10
CA LYS A 126 2.77 -13.09 -15.25
C LYS A 126 2.54 -14.53 -14.82
N GLN A 127 1.31 -14.93 -14.52
CA GLN A 127 0.95 -16.32 -14.23
C GLN A 127 1.23 -17.24 -15.42
N ARG A 128 0.84 -16.85 -16.64
CA ARG A 128 1.14 -17.62 -17.85
C ARG A 128 2.65 -17.75 -18.08
N GLN A 129 3.41 -16.67 -17.89
CA GLN A 129 4.87 -16.71 -17.99
C GLN A 129 5.48 -17.69 -16.98
N SER A 130 5.03 -17.65 -15.72
CA SER A 130 5.48 -18.58 -14.68
C SER A 130 5.20 -20.04 -15.03
N GLN A 131 4.02 -20.34 -15.60
CA GLN A 131 3.68 -21.69 -16.07
C GLN A 131 4.63 -22.17 -17.18
N ILE A 132 4.96 -21.31 -18.14
CA ILE A 132 5.91 -21.63 -19.21
C ILE A 132 7.30 -21.93 -18.62
N PHE A 133 7.77 -21.13 -17.68
CA PHE A 133 9.06 -21.38 -17.01
C PHE A 133 9.06 -22.69 -16.22
N SER A 134 7.98 -22.98 -15.50
CA SER A 134 7.82 -24.25 -14.78
C SER A 134 7.91 -25.45 -15.73
N GLN A 135 7.25 -25.35 -16.89
CA GLN A 135 7.29 -26.40 -17.91
C GLN A 135 8.70 -26.60 -18.48
N ARG A 136 9.38 -25.51 -18.87
CA ARG A 136 10.77 -25.57 -19.34
C ARG A 136 11.71 -26.18 -18.31
N LEU A 137 11.50 -25.88 -17.03
CA LEU A 137 12.32 -26.41 -15.94
C LEU A 137 12.16 -27.94 -15.80
N LYS A 138 10.94 -28.47 -16.02
CA LYS A 138 10.70 -29.92 -16.10
C LYS A 138 11.42 -30.55 -17.29
N GLU A 139 11.38 -29.89 -18.46
CA GLU A 139 12.09 -30.34 -19.67
C GLU A 139 13.60 -30.39 -19.46
N TYR A 140 14.19 -29.32 -18.89
CA TYR A 140 15.62 -29.30 -18.57
C TYR A 140 16.00 -30.38 -17.55
N LYS A 141 15.17 -30.61 -16.52
CA LYS A 141 15.42 -31.69 -15.56
C LYS A 141 15.41 -33.07 -16.23
N TYR A 142 14.49 -33.30 -17.17
CA TYR A 142 14.45 -34.54 -17.95
C TYR A 142 15.70 -34.70 -18.83
N LEU A 143 16.09 -33.67 -19.58
CA LEU A 143 17.27 -33.68 -20.43
C LEU A 143 18.56 -33.89 -19.62
N TRP A 144 18.67 -33.25 -18.46
CA TRP A 144 19.79 -33.42 -17.54
C TRP A 144 19.92 -34.86 -17.08
N ASN A 145 18.82 -35.46 -16.62
CA ASN A 145 18.81 -36.85 -16.18
C ASN A 145 19.21 -37.81 -17.31
N LYS A 146 18.70 -37.58 -18.52
CA LYS A 146 19.06 -38.40 -19.70
C LYS A 146 20.54 -38.28 -20.04
N THR A 147 21.09 -37.07 -20.00
CA THR A 147 22.51 -36.80 -20.25
C THR A 147 23.38 -37.47 -19.20
N LEU A 148 22.99 -37.40 -17.92
CA LEU A 148 23.69 -38.05 -16.82
C LEU A 148 23.71 -39.58 -16.97
N SER A 149 22.58 -40.18 -17.39
CA SER A 149 22.52 -41.62 -17.68
C SER A 149 23.47 -42.01 -18.82
N LEU A 150 23.50 -41.24 -19.91
CA LEU A 150 24.42 -41.47 -21.04
C LEU A 150 25.88 -41.33 -20.64
N LEU A 151 26.22 -40.33 -19.84
CA LEU A 151 27.57 -40.12 -19.34
C LEU A 151 28.01 -41.26 -18.42
N THR A 152 27.11 -41.72 -17.55
CA THR A 152 27.36 -42.86 -16.66
C THR A 152 27.57 -44.14 -17.45
N PHE A 153 26.76 -44.38 -18.48
CA PHE A 153 26.93 -45.50 -19.40
C PHE A 153 28.29 -45.42 -20.12
N SER A 154 28.59 -44.29 -20.74
CA SER A 154 29.86 -44.08 -21.46
C SER A 154 31.08 -44.29 -20.56
N LYS A 155 31.01 -43.85 -19.30
CA LYS A 155 32.06 -44.10 -18.30
C LYS A 155 32.26 -45.59 -18.01
N ARG A 156 31.19 -46.39 -17.97
CA ARG A 156 31.28 -47.84 -17.78
C ARG A 156 31.93 -48.49 -18.99
N GLU A 157 31.49 -48.15 -20.20
CA GLU A 157 32.07 -48.67 -21.45
C GLU A 157 33.57 -48.34 -21.55
N LEU A 158 33.95 -47.10 -21.26
CA LEU A 158 35.37 -46.71 -21.25
C LEU A 158 36.19 -47.48 -20.21
N THR A 159 35.62 -47.75 -19.04
CA THR A 159 36.26 -48.62 -18.04
C THR A 159 36.42 -50.05 -18.55
N SER A 160 35.42 -50.58 -19.25
CA SER A 160 35.48 -51.91 -19.86
C SER A 160 36.58 -52.01 -20.91
N ILE A 161 36.62 -51.06 -21.85
CA ILE A 161 37.66 -50.98 -22.90
C ILE A 161 39.04 -50.85 -22.26
N LYS A 162 39.18 -50.00 -21.23
CA LYS A 162 40.45 -49.84 -20.51
C LYS A 162 40.94 -51.17 -19.93
N ASN A 163 40.05 -51.95 -19.31
CA ASN A 163 40.41 -53.24 -18.73
C ASN A 163 40.79 -54.24 -19.83
N GLU A 164 40.04 -54.30 -20.92
CA GLU A 164 40.35 -55.18 -22.05
C GLU A 164 41.70 -54.86 -22.71
N VAL A 165 42.01 -53.57 -22.89
CA VAL A 165 43.32 -53.13 -23.39
C VAL A 165 44.44 -53.52 -22.42
N TYR A 166 44.20 -53.38 -21.12
CA TYR A 166 45.16 -53.78 -20.09
C TYR A 166 45.42 -55.29 -20.12
N ASP A 167 44.38 -56.11 -20.19
CA ASP A 167 44.48 -57.57 -20.24
C ASP A 167 45.20 -58.03 -21.51
N ASN A 168 44.87 -57.44 -22.66
CA ASN A 168 45.56 -57.71 -23.92
C ASN A 168 47.04 -57.34 -23.87
N PHE A 169 47.39 -56.22 -23.23
CA PHE A 169 48.77 -55.82 -23.04
C PHE A 169 49.55 -56.82 -22.16
N GLN A 170 48.93 -57.33 -21.10
CA GLN A 170 49.53 -58.39 -20.28
C GLN A 170 49.72 -59.68 -21.07
N ASN A 171 48.71 -60.10 -21.83
CA ASN A 171 48.79 -61.28 -22.70
C ASN A 171 49.92 -61.15 -23.73
N TRP A 172 50.02 -60.00 -24.39
CA TRP A 172 51.11 -59.71 -25.33
C TRP A 172 52.49 -59.76 -24.65
N THR A 173 52.59 -59.23 -23.44
CA THR A 173 53.84 -59.24 -22.66
C THR A 173 54.25 -60.67 -22.30
N SER A 174 53.30 -61.52 -21.90
CA SER A 174 53.55 -62.96 -21.66
C SER A 174 54.01 -63.67 -22.93
N LEU A 175 53.27 -63.50 -24.03
CA LEU A 175 53.59 -64.12 -25.32
C LEU A 175 54.97 -63.69 -25.82
N LYS A 176 55.31 -62.41 -25.71
CA LYS A 176 56.65 -61.90 -26.05
C LYS A 176 57.74 -62.60 -25.23
N GLY A 177 57.51 -62.82 -23.94
CA GLY A 177 58.42 -63.56 -23.07
C GLY A 177 58.58 -65.02 -23.49
N GLU A 178 57.47 -65.70 -23.79
CA GLU A 178 57.47 -67.09 -24.26
C GLU A 178 58.20 -67.25 -25.59
N VAL A 179 57.93 -66.38 -26.58
CA VAL A 179 58.61 -66.39 -27.87
C VAL A 179 60.12 -66.16 -27.70
N PHE A 180 60.52 -65.24 -26.80
CA PHE A 180 61.93 -65.01 -26.52
C PHE A 180 62.62 -66.24 -25.92
N LEU A 181 61.96 -66.95 -25.00
CA LEU A 181 62.47 -68.19 -24.43
C LEU A 181 62.58 -69.30 -25.50
N GLN A 182 61.61 -69.41 -26.41
CA GLN A 182 61.66 -70.35 -27.52
C GLN A 182 62.82 -70.05 -28.47
N ILE A 183 62.98 -68.78 -28.88
CA ILE A 183 64.10 -68.34 -29.73
C ILE A 183 65.44 -68.68 -29.07
N LYS A 184 65.57 -68.43 -27.77
CA LYS A 184 66.77 -68.76 -27.00
C LYS A 184 67.06 -70.26 -27.02
N SER A 185 66.06 -71.09 -26.74
CA SER A 185 66.20 -72.55 -26.76
C SER A 185 66.55 -73.10 -28.14
N ILE A 186 65.91 -72.60 -29.20
CA ILE A 186 66.22 -72.97 -30.59
C ILE A 186 67.65 -72.56 -30.94
N SER A 187 68.07 -71.35 -30.56
CA SER A 187 69.42 -70.85 -30.81
C SER A 187 70.48 -71.68 -30.09
N GLU A 188 70.24 -72.04 -28.82
CA GLU A 188 71.11 -72.93 -28.04
C GLU A 188 71.21 -74.32 -28.71
N THR A 189 70.08 -74.87 -29.16
CA THR A 189 70.03 -76.16 -29.87
C THR A 189 70.80 -76.10 -31.20
N ALA A 190 70.60 -75.05 -32.00
CA ALA A 190 71.32 -74.87 -33.26
C ALA A 190 72.83 -74.72 -33.03
N LEU A 191 73.25 -74.02 -31.97
CA LEU A 191 74.66 -73.89 -31.62
C LEU A 191 75.29 -75.24 -31.22
N THR A 192 74.56 -76.09 -30.49
CA THR A 192 75.07 -77.43 -30.15
C THR A 192 75.16 -78.32 -31.37
N GLU A 193 74.18 -78.26 -32.28
CA GLU A 193 74.20 -78.99 -33.55
C GLU A 193 75.35 -78.53 -34.47
N ILE A 194 75.56 -77.22 -34.65
CA ILE A 194 76.70 -76.67 -35.39
C ILE A 194 78.03 -77.17 -34.80
N LYS A 195 78.14 -77.19 -33.46
CA LYS A 195 79.33 -77.72 -32.79
C LYS A 195 79.55 -79.20 -33.08
N MET A 196 78.48 -80.01 -33.15
CA MET A 196 78.56 -81.43 -33.50
C MET A 196 78.94 -81.64 -34.97
N LEU A 197 78.31 -80.92 -35.89
CA LEU A 197 78.63 -80.97 -37.32
C LEU A 197 80.07 -80.56 -37.59
N ASN A 198 80.58 -79.51 -36.93
CA ASN A 198 81.97 -79.11 -37.04
C ASN A 198 82.93 -80.20 -36.55
N LYS A 199 82.62 -80.90 -35.45
CA LYS A 199 83.42 -82.06 -35.02
C LYS A 199 83.43 -83.14 -36.10
N SER A 200 82.28 -83.52 -36.64
CA SER A 200 82.17 -84.52 -37.71
C SER A 200 82.94 -84.10 -38.97
N LEU A 201 82.87 -82.82 -39.34
CA LEU A 201 83.62 -82.25 -40.45
C LEU A 201 85.13 -82.38 -40.22
N THR A 202 85.64 -82.05 -39.02
CA THR A 202 87.07 -82.22 -38.72
C THR A 202 87.53 -83.67 -38.79
N VAL A 203 86.66 -84.64 -38.42
CA VAL A 203 86.95 -86.07 -38.57
C VAL A 203 86.99 -86.46 -40.05
N SER A 204 86.00 -86.04 -40.83
CA SER A 204 85.94 -86.31 -42.27
C SER A 204 87.14 -85.68 -43.01
N GLN A 205 87.53 -84.45 -42.67
CA GLN A 205 88.71 -83.78 -43.22
C GLN A 205 90.00 -84.55 -42.91
N ARG A 206 90.18 -85.07 -41.68
CA ARG A 206 91.33 -85.93 -41.35
C ARG A 206 91.34 -87.20 -42.17
N ASN A 207 90.19 -87.86 -42.32
CA ASN A 207 90.07 -89.08 -43.13
C ASN A 207 90.40 -88.79 -44.60
N ASN A 208 89.94 -87.65 -45.14
CA ASN A 208 90.25 -87.27 -46.52
C ASN A 208 91.75 -87.04 -46.74
N VAL A 209 92.45 -86.40 -45.79
CA VAL A 209 93.91 -86.24 -45.84
C VAL A 209 94.62 -87.61 -45.81
N CYS A 210 94.18 -88.55 -44.95
CA CYS A 210 94.73 -89.91 -44.95
C CYS A 210 94.52 -90.62 -46.30
N LEU A 211 93.33 -90.51 -46.88
CA LEU A 211 93.02 -91.09 -48.19
C LEU A 211 93.82 -90.42 -49.32
N GLU A 212 94.03 -89.11 -49.28
CA GLU A 212 94.90 -88.41 -50.23
C GLU A 212 96.37 -88.88 -50.12
N GLU A 213 96.86 -89.14 -48.91
CA GLU A 213 98.19 -89.69 -48.66
C GLU A 213 98.31 -91.13 -49.19
N GLU A 214 97.29 -91.97 -48.96
CA GLU A 214 97.17 -93.31 -49.55
C GLU A 214 97.13 -93.27 -51.08
N MET A 215 96.38 -92.33 -51.66
CA MET A 215 96.29 -92.16 -53.11
C MET A 215 97.63 -91.74 -53.72
N LYS A 216 98.39 -90.88 -53.04
CA LYS A 216 99.77 -90.53 -53.46
C LYS A 216 100.70 -91.75 -53.40
N ASN A 217 100.60 -92.59 -52.37
CA ASN A 217 101.37 -93.83 -52.27
C ASN A 217 101.03 -94.82 -53.39
N LEU A 218 99.73 -94.98 -53.70
CA LEU A 218 99.27 -95.80 -54.82
C LEU A 218 99.74 -95.24 -56.17
N LYS A 219 99.79 -93.91 -56.31
CA LYS A 219 100.32 -93.25 -57.51
C LYS A 219 101.82 -93.50 -57.70
N LEU A 220 102.63 -93.45 -56.65
CA LEU A 220 104.05 -93.82 -56.71
C LEU A 220 104.27 -95.30 -57.07
N LEU A 221 103.43 -96.21 -56.56
CA LEU A 221 103.45 -97.63 -56.93
C LEU A 221 103.04 -97.84 -58.40
N SER A 222 102.07 -97.09 -58.89
CA SER A 222 101.66 -97.06 -60.31
C SER A 222 102.80 -96.57 -61.20
N ASP A 223 103.45 -95.47 -60.84
CA ASP A 223 104.57 -94.91 -61.62
C ASP A 223 105.78 -95.87 -61.66
N ALA A 224 106.03 -96.62 -60.58
CA ALA A 224 107.02 -97.69 -60.55
C ALA A 224 106.67 -98.90 -61.45
N ALA A 225 105.37 -99.21 -61.61
CA ALA A 225 104.89 -100.25 -62.51
C ALA A 225 104.96 -99.82 -63.99
N ILE A 226 104.76 -98.53 -64.28
CA ILE A 226 104.89 -97.93 -65.62
C ILE A 226 106.36 -97.95 -66.08
N LEU A 227 107.32 -97.67 -65.19
CA LEU A 227 108.75 -97.73 -65.52
C LEU A 227 109.24 -99.16 -65.85
N ARG A 228 108.67 -100.17 -65.19
CA ARG A 228 108.90 -101.60 -65.52
C ARG A 228 108.23 -102.02 -66.84
N SER A 229 107.12 -101.39 -67.21
CA SER A 229 106.40 -101.69 -68.45
C SER A 229 107.09 -101.08 -69.69
N GLN A 230 107.71 -99.89 -69.55
CA GLN A 230 108.51 -99.24 -70.61
C GLN A 230 109.77 -100.02 -71.02
N GLN A 231 110.21 -101.03 -70.24
CA GLN A 231 111.35 -101.89 -70.55
C GLN A 231 110.96 -103.18 -71.31
N ILE A 232 109.67 -103.50 -71.40
CA ILE A 232 109.12 -104.68 -72.09
C ILE A 232 108.45 -104.28 -73.43
N GLU A 233 108.09 -103.01 -73.57
CA GLU A 233 107.45 -102.38 -74.75
C GLU A 233 108.45 -101.99 -75.88
N THR A 234 109.46 -102.82 -76.15
CA THR A 234 110.26 -102.77 -77.40
C THR A 234 110.22 -104.08 -78.19
N SER A 235 109.41 -105.07 -77.78
CA SER A 235 109.46 -106.42 -78.37
C SER A 235 108.17 -106.99 -78.96
N LYS A 236 107.01 -106.30 -78.97
CA LYS A 236 105.88 -106.81 -79.78
C LYS A 236 104.72 -105.82 -79.93
N GLN A 237 104.80 -105.05 -81.00
CA GLN A 237 103.65 -104.35 -81.55
C GLN A 237 102.73 -105.37 -82.28
N GLN A 238 101.42 -105.14 -82.13
CA GLN A 238 100.25 -105.69 -82.86
C GLN A 238 99.73 -107.08 -82.44
N GLU A 239 98.49 -107.13 -81.89
CA GLU A 239 97.37 -107.81 -82.61
C GLU A 239 95.93 -107.50 -82.15
N VAL A 240 95.56 -107.04 -80.93
CA VAL A 240 94.11 -107.04 -80.56
C VAL A 240 93.60 -105.87 -79.72
N ASN A 241 93.61 -104.62 -80.23
CA ASN A 241 93.06 -103.48 -79.45
C ASN A 241 92.37 -102.38 -80.28
N LEU A 242 91.50 -102.77 -81.21
CA LEU A 242 90.55 -101.84 -81.85
C LEU A 242 89.08 -102.22 -81.63
N GLN A 243 88.78 -103.26 -80.85
CA GLN A 243 87.41 -103.75 -80.62
C GLN A 243 86.80 -103.29 -79.28
N THR A 244 87.62 -102.92 -78.28
CA THR A 244 87.16 -102.45 -76.95
C THR A 244 86.72 -100.98 -76.95
N ARG A 245 87.21 -100.17 -77.90
CA ARG A 245 86.98 -98.71 -77.95
C ARG A 245 85.58 -98.30 -78.43
N CYS A 246 84.79 -99.23 -78.99
CA CYS A 246 83.42 -98.97 -79.41
C CYS A 246 82.38 -99.17 -78.27
N HIS A 247 82.73 -99.81 -77.16
CA HIS A 247 81.80 -100.05 -76.04
C HIS A 247 81.75 -98.87 -75.05
N ASP A 248 82.86 -98.15 -74.87
CA ASP A 248 82.95 -97.04 -73.90
C ASP A 248 82.17 -95.79 -74.35
N LEU A 249 82.11 -95.50 -75.66
CA LEU A 249 81.38 -94.36 -76.22
C LEU A 249 79.85 -94.53 -76.15
N GLN A 250 79.35 -95.76 -76.05
CA GLN A 250 77.91 -96.03 -75.94
C GLN A 250 77.39 -95.82 -74.50
N LYS A 251 78.28 -95.91 -73.51
CA LYS A 251 77.97 -95.66 -72.08
C LYS A 251 77.93 -94.16 -71.76
N GLU A 252 78.78 -93.35 -72.42
CA GLU A 252 78.80 -91.89 -72.28
C GLU A 252 77.52 -91.21 -72.82
N VAL A 253 76.91 -91.76 -73.88
CA VAL A 253 75.65 -91.23 -74.44
C VAL A 253 74.47 -91.44 -73.49
N LEU A 254 74.42 -92.56 -72.76
CA LEU A 254 73.36 -92.84 -71.78
C LEU A 254 73.46 -91.96 -70.53
N ASP A 255 74.68 -91.66 -70.05
CA ASP A 255 74.88 -90.75 -68.91
C ASP A 255 74.49 -89.29 -69.26
N LEU A 256 74.76 -88.84 -70.49
CA LEU A 256 74.33 -87.53 -70.96
C LEU A 256 72.81 -87.46 -71.17
N GLN A 257 72.16 -88.55 -71.60
CA GLN A 257 70.70 -88.66 -71.69
C GLN A 257 70.04 -88.51 -70.31
N CYS A 258 70.56 -89.19 -69.28
CA CYS A 258 70.08 -89.08 -67.89
C CYS A 258 70.24 -87.64 -67.33
N GLN A 259 71.31 -86.94 -67.69
CA GLN A 259 71.52 -85.54 -67.28
C GLN A 259 70.55 -84.57 -67.97
N ILE A 260 70.21 -84.81 -69.23
CA ILE A 260 69.21 -84.02 -69.97
C ILE A 260 67.82 -84.22 -69.37
N GLU A 261 67.42 -85.45 -69.05
CA GLU A 261 66.13 -85.74 -68.40
C GLU A 261 66.03 -85.14 -67.00
N ALA A 262 67.09 -85.25 -66.18
CA ALA A 262 67.15 -84.61 -64.87
C ALA A 262 67.07 -83.08 -64.95
N SER A 263 67.67 -82.48 -65.98
CA SER A 263 67.60 -81.03 -66.23
C SER A 263 66.22 -80.62 -66.75
N GLY A 264 65.57 -81.45 -67.57
CA GLY A 264 64.20 -81.26 -68.05
C GLY A 264 63.17 -81.26 -66.92
N LEU A 265 63.30 -82.20 -65.96
CA LEU A 265 62.44 -82.24 -64.77
C LEU A 265 62.63 -81.02 -63.87
N LYS A 266 63.87 -80.52 -63.71
CA LYS A 266 64.15 -79.27 -62.98
C LYS A 266 63.53 -78.06 -63.67
N LEU A 267 63.59 -78.00 -65.01
CA LEU A 267 62.97 -76.94 -65.80
C LEU A 267 61.44 -76.98 -65.67
N GLN A 268 60.83 -78.16 -65.75
CA GLN A 268 59.38 -78.31 -65.60
C GLN A 268 58.91 -77.88 -64.19
N LYS A 269 59.65 -78.24 -63.14
CA LYS A 269 59.39 -77.79 -61.77
C LYS A 269 59.48 -76.26 -61.65
N ALA A 270 60.54 -75.66 -62.20
CA ALA A 270 60.71 -74.20 -62.21
C ALA A 270 59.59 -73.47 -62.97
N VAL A 271 59.08 -74.03 -64.07
CA VAL A 271 57.94 -73.48 -64.81
C VAL A 271 56.66 -73.51 -63.96
N THR A 272 56.36 -74.64 -63.29
CA THR A 272 55.17 -74.72 -62.42
C THR A 272 55.26 -73.78 -61.22
N GLU A 273 56.45 -73.59 -60.64
CA GLU A 273 56.68 -72.62 -59.56
C GLU A 273 56.50 -71.18 -60.08
N MET A 274 57.04 -70.85 -61.26
CA MET A 274 56.88 -69.56 -61.91
C MET A 274 55.41 -69.22 -62.17
N ASP A 275 54.62 -70.17 -62.68
CA ASP A 275 53.18 -69.99 -62.90
C ASP A 275 52.44 -69.74 -61.58
N SER A 276 52.80 -70.45 -60.51
CA SER A 276 52.22 -70.23 -59.17
C SER A 276 52.56 -68.84 -58.60
N TYR A 277 53.77 -68.32 -58.86
CA TYR A 277 54.15 -66.97 -58.45
C TYR A 277 53.43 -65.90 -59.27
N LYS A 278 53.24 -66.14 -60.57
CA LYS A 278 52.49 -65.25 -61.46
C LYS A 278 51.03 -65.10 -61.02
N GLU A 279 50.38 -66.20 -60.63
CA GLU A 279 49.02 -66.18 -60.07
C GLU A 279 48.95 -65.39 -58.75
N LYS A 280 49.87 -65.64 -57.80
CA LYS A 280 49.95 -64.87 -56.54
C LYS A 280 50.15 -63.37 -56.79
N LEU A 281 50.98 -63.01 -57.76
CA LEU A 281 51.26 -61.62 -58.12
C LEU A 281 50.03 -60.93 -58.73
N MET A 282 49.28 -61.65 -59.57
CA MET A 282 48.01 -61.16 -60.12
C MET A 282 46.97 -60.93 -59.01
N ASN A 283 46.82 -61.86 -58.07
CA ASN A 283 45.90 -61.70 -56.93
C ASN A 283 46.30 -60.51 -56.04
N LYS A 284 47.59 -60.33 -55.75
CA LYS A 284 48.07 -59.17 -54.99
C LYS A 284 47.88 -57.85 -55.70
N SER A 285 47.98 -57.81 -57.04
CA SER A 285 47.63 -56.63 -57.83
C SER A 285 46.15 -56.26 -57.68
N ASN A 286 45.26 -57.26 -57.79
CA ASN A 286 43.82 -57.03 -57.64
C ASN A 286 43.45 -56.54 -56.22
N GLU A 287 44.06 -57.11 -55.17
CA GLU A 287 43.91 -56.64 -53.79
C GLU A 287 44.38 -55.19 -53.63
N ALA A 288 45.52 -54.83 -54.23
CA ALA A 288 46.04 -53.46 -54.20
C ALA A 288 45.08 -52.47 -54.90
N ASP A 289 44.50 -52.85 -56.03
CA ASP A 289 43.53 -52.03 -56.76
C ASP A 289 42.22 -51.85 -55.98
N GLU A 290 41.75 -52.88 -55.26
CA GLU A 290 40.58 -52.79 -54.38
C GLU A 290 40.86 -51.86 -53.19
N CYS A 291 42.02 -52.02 -52.53
CA CYS A 291 42.46 -51.11 -51.46
C CYS A 291 42.56 -49.66 -51.96
N GLN A 292 43.02 -49.45 -53.20
CA GLN A 292 43.11 -48.12 -53.79
C GLN A 292 41.72 -47.51 -54.04
N ARG A 293 40.73 -48.31 -54.46
CA ARG A 293 39.35 -47.86 -54.63
C ARG A 293 38.70 -47.47 -53.32
N GLU A 294 38.82 -48.29 -52.28
CA GLU A 294 38.31 -47.97 -50.94
C GLU A 294 38.99 -46.72 -50.35
N LEU A 295 40.30 -46.56 -50.53
CA LEU A 295 41.01 -45.35 -50.09
C LEU A 295 40.45 -44.08 -50.76
N ARG A 296 40.10 -44.13 -52.05
CA ARG A 296 39.49 -42.99 -52.75
C ARG A 296 38.10 -42.68 -52.18
N LYS A 297 37.29 -43.71 -51.93
CA LYS A 297 35.96 -43.56 -51.34
C LYS A 297 36.02 -42.91 -49.95
N LEU A 298 36.87 -43.41 -49.08
CA LEU A 298 37.09 -42.84 -47.75
C LEU A 298 37.58 -41.39 -47.79
N LYS A 299 38.43 -41.03 -48.76
CA LYS A 299 38.86 -39.63 -48.95
C LYS A 299 37.68 -38.72 -49.32
N PHE A 300 36.78 -39.15 -50.20
CA PHE A 300 35.58 -38.39 -50.54
C PHE A 300 34.64 -38.24 -49.34
N GLU A 301 34.40 -39.32 -48.60
CA GLU A 301 33.57 -39.28 -47.38
C GLU A 301 34.18 -38.36 -46.31
N SER A 302 35.51 -38.39 -46.15
CA SER A 302 36.24 -37.48 -45.26
C SER A 302 36.02 -36.01 -45.64
N ILE A 303 36.17 -35.66 -46.92
CA ILE A 303 35.96 -34.28 -47.41
C ILE A 303 34.53 -33.81 -47.17
N ILE A 304 33.53 -34.68 -47.44
CA ILE A 304 32.12 -34.35 -47.21
C ILE A 304 31.87 -34.13 -45.72
N SER A 305 32.36 -35.02 -44.86
CA SER A 305 32.23 -34.93 -43.40
C SER A 305 32.88 -33.65 -42.88
N GLU A 306 34.10 -33.35 -43.32
CA GLU A 306 34.85 -32.15 -42.95
C GLU A 306 34.07 -30.88 -43.33
N SER A 307 33.58 -30.78 -44.58
CA SER A 307 32.77 -29.64 -45.02
C SER A 307 31.50 -29.45 -44.17
N ARG A 308 30.84 -30.55 -43.77
CA ARG A 308 29.65 -30.53 -42.93
C ARG A 308 29.99 -30.04 -41.52
N HIS A 309 31.10 -30.51 -40.96
CA HIS A 309 31.58 -30.08 -39.64
C HIS A 309 32.00 -28.61 -39.64
N THR A 310 32.70 -28.14 -40.67
CA THR A 310 33.06 -26.72 -40.82
C THR A 310 31.82 -25.82 -40.86
N ARG A 311 30.78 -26.21 -41.62
CA ARG A 311 29.53 -25.44 -41.68
C ARG A 311 28.83 -25.40 -40.31
N LEU A 312 28.74 -26.54 -39.64
CA LEU A 312 28.11 -26.61 -38.31
C LEU A 312 28.87 -25.78 -37.28
N LEU A 313 30.21 -25.79 -37.34
CA LEU A 313 31.05 -24.98 -36.46
C LEU A 313 30.73 -23.49 -36.65
N LYS A 314 30.68 -23.03 -37.90
CA LYS A 314 30.34 -21.64 -38.23
C LYS A 314 28.95 -21.24 -37.73
N GLU A 315 27.94 -22.10 -37.93
CA GLU A 315 26.58 -21.86 -37.39
C GLU A 315 26.58 -21.72 -35.85
N LYS A 316 27.41 -22.51 -35.16
CA LYS A 316 27.54 -22.44 -33.69
C LYS A 316 28.30 -21.19 -33.24
N GLU A 317 29.32 -20.77 -33.97
CA GLU A 317 30.03 -19.50 -33.73
C GLU A 317 29.10 -18.30 -33.92
N ASP A 318 28.33 -18.26 -35.01
CA ASP A 318 27.35 -17.19 -35.28
C ASP A 318 26.27 -17.14 -34.19
N SER A 319 25.79 -18.31 -33.74
CA SER A 319 24.85 -18.42 -32.63
C SER A 319 25.44 -17.91 -31.32
N LEU A 320 26.72 -18.24 -31.03
CA LEU A 320 27.42 -17.78 -29.84
C LEU A 320 27.59 -16.25 -29.85
N MET A 321 27.99 -15.67 -30.98
CA MET A 321 28.09 -14.22 -31.15
C MET A 321 26.75 -13.53 -30.89
N THR A 322 25.66 -14.11 -31.38
CA THR A 322 24.30 -13.61 -31.13
C THR A 322 23.96 -13.66 -29.63
N CYS A 323 24.26 -14.77 -28.95
CA CYS A 323 24.06 -14.90 -27.51
C CYS A 323 24.89 -13.89 -26.70
N GLN A 324 26.15 -13.65 -27.09
CA GLN A 324 27.01 -12.65 -26.44
C GLN A 324 26.47 -11.24 -26.61
N GLN A 325 25.95 -10.91 -27.80
CA GLN A 325 25.34 -9.61 -28.05
C GLN A 325 24.08 -9.41 -27.18
N ILE A 326 23.21 -10.42 -27.10
CA ILE A 326 22.02 -10.40 -26.23
C ILE A 326 22.43 -10.22 -24.77
N TYR A 327 23.44 -10.96 -24.30
CA TYR A 327 23.94 -10.84 -22.94
C TYR A 327 24.42 -9.42 -22.63
N LYS A 328 25.18 -8.81 -23.56
CA LYS A 328 25.64 -7.43 -23.41
C LYS A 328 24.48 -6.44 -23.32
N THR A 329 23.48 -6.55 -24.19
CA THR A 329 22.28 -5.70 -24.13
C THR A 329 21.52 -5.86 -22.82
N LEU A 330 21.30 -7.10 -22.36
CA LEU A 330 20.64 -7.36 -21.08
C LEU A 330 21.43 -6.79 -19.89
N GLN A 331 22.76 -6.84 -19.95
CA GLN A 331 23.60 -6.25 -18.92
C GLN A 331 23.50 -4.72 -18.91
N GLU A 332 23.48 -4.08 -20.07
CA GLU A 332 23.26 -2.63 -20.18
C GLU A 332 21.87 -2.23 -19.62
N GLU A 333 20.81 -2.96 -19.98
CA GLU A 333 19.46 -2.76 -19.45
C GLU A 333 19.39 -2.92 -17.92
N LEU A 334 20.07 -3.93 -17.37
CA LEU A 334 20.14 -4.16 -15.93
C LEU A 334 20.77 -2.96 -15.22
N THR A 335 21.92 -2.48 -15.69
CA THR A 335 22.56 -1.30 -15.09
C THR A 335 21.71 -0.03 -15.22
N ALA A 336 20.93 0.11 -16.30
CA ALA A 336 20.00 1.23 -16.45
C ALA A 336 18.86 1.15 -15.43
N LYS A 337 18.33 -0.06 -15.19
CA LYS A 337 17.28 -0.30 -14.18
C LYS A 337 17.77 -0.07 -12.76
N GLU A 338 18.98 -0.50 -12.42
CA GLU A 338 19.59 -0.25 -11.11
C GLU A 338 19.75 1.26 -10.85
N ARG A 339 20.15 2.04 -11.87
CA ARG A 339 20.22 3.51 -11.75
C ARG A 339 18.84 4.14 -11.53
N GLN A 340 17.81 3.66 -12.24
CA GLN A 340 16.43 4.12 -12.04
C GLN A 340 15.91 3.79 -10.64
N GLU A 341 16.18 2.59 -10.13
CA GLU A 341 15.80 2.18 -8.78
C GLU A 341 16.48 3.05 -7.72
N ALA A 342 17.78 3.34 -7.89
CA ALA A 342 18.52 4.23 -6.99
C ALA A 342 18.00 5.68 -7.01
N ASP A 343 17.51 6.17 -8.16
CA ASP A 343 16.85 7.47 -8.26
C ASP A 343 15.50 7.48 -7.54
N LEU A 344 14.67 6.44 -7.77
CA LEU A 344 13.37 6.30 -7.10
C LEU A 344 13.51 6.19 -5.58
N LYS A 345 14.47 5.41 -5.08
CA LYS A 345 14.78 5.33 -3.64
C LYS A 345 15.13 6.70 -3.05
N ARG A 346 15.94 7.50 -3.76
CA ARG A 346 16.26 8.87 -3.32
C ARG A 346 15.03 9.76 -3.26
N ARG A 347 14.12 9.68 -4.24
CA ARG A 347 12.86 10.44 -4.25
C ARG A 347 11.92 10.03 -3.12
N ILE A 348 11.80 8.72 -2.86
CA ILE A 348 10.98 8.20 -1.77
C ILE A 348 11.48 8.74 -0.43
N ASN A 349 12.79 8.65 -0.17
CA ASN A 349 13.37 9.17 1.08
C ASN A 349 13.13 10.67 1.26
N LEU A 350 13.20 11.47 0.19
CA LEU A 350 12.88 12.90 0.25
C LEU A 350 11.41 13.13 0.63
N ALA A 351 10.48 12.43 -0.02
CA ALA A 351 9.06 12.52 0.26
C ALA A 351 8.71 12.04 1.68
N GLU A 352 9.37 10.99 2.17
CA GLU A 352 9.21 10.50 3.55
C GLU A 352 9.68 11.54 4.58
N ASN A 353 10.81 12.21 4.32
CA ASN A 353 11.30 13.29 5.16
C ASN A 353 10.35 14.49 5.18
N GLU A 354 9.84 14.91 4.01
CA GLU A 354 8.85 15.99 3.90
C GLU A 354 7.57 15.65 4.66
N LEU A 355 7.10 14.40 4.55
CA LEU A 355 5.93 13.92 5.28
C LEU A 355 6.15 13.99 6.80
N GLU A 356 7.33 13.61 7.29
CA GLU A 356 7.65 13.65 8.71
C GLU A 356 7.69 15.08 9.25
N ILE A 357 8.28 16.02 8.50
CA ILE A 357 8.23 17.46 8.82
C ILE A 357 6.77 17.95 8.88
N THR A 358 5.95 17.54 7.93
CA THR A 358 4.53 17.97 7.89
C THR A 358 3.74 17.42 9.07
N LYS A 359 3.99 16.16 9.48
CA LYS A 359 3.37 15.55 10.66
C LYS A 359 3.78 16.25 11.96
N THR A 360 5.05 16.59 12.11
CA THR A 360 5.55 17.27 13.31
C THR A 360 4.93 18.66 13.43
N LEU A 361 4.88 19.44 12.34
CA LEU A 361 4.18 20.73 12.30
C LEU A 361 2.69 20.60 12.63
N LEU A 362 2.00 19.61 12.04
CA LEU A 362 0.59 19.37 12.33
C LEU A 362 0.33 19.08 13.81
N ASN A 363 1.20 18.29 14.46
CA ASN A 363 1.08 18.00 15.88
C ASN A 363 1.33 19.24 16.75
N GLN A 364 2.30 20.09 16.38
CA GLN A 364 2.54 21.37 17.04
C GLN A 364 1.31 22.27 16.96
N THR A 365 0.74 22.46 15.76
CA THR A 365 -0.48 23.27 15.59
C THR A 365 -1.67 22.70 16.35
N LYS A 366 -1.82 21.37 16.41
CA LYS A 366 -2.87 20.74 17.24
C LYS A 366 -2.70 21.08 18.71
N GLN A 367 -1.46 21.04 19.22
CA GLN A 367 -1.17 21.38 20.61
C GLN A 367 -1.48 22.85 20.90
N GLU A 368 -1.08 23.77 20.02
CA GLU A 368 -1.39 25.20 20.12
C GLU A 368 -2.90 25.47 20.13
N VAL A 369 -3.67 24.77 19.29
CA VAL A 369 -5.13 24.89 19.29
C VAL A 369 -5.74 24.41 20.60
N VAL A 370 -5.20 23.34 21.20
CA VAL A 370 -5.65 22.86 22.51
C VAL A 370 -5.33 23.88 23.60
N THR A 371 -4.13 24.46 23.61
CA THR A 371 -3.77 25.49 24.61
C THR A 371 -4.65 26.73 24.47
N LEU A 372 -4.82 27.26 23.25
CA LEU A 372 -5.69 28.42 23.00
C LEU A 372 -7.15 28.16 23.41
N LYS A 373 -7.67 26.95 23.18
CA LYS A 373 -9.01 26.57 23.65
C LYS A 373 -9.09 26.60 25.18
N SER A 374 -8.09 26.07 25.87
CA SER A 374 -8.05 26.09 27.33
C SER A 374 -7.96 27.51 27.91
N GLU A 375 -7.15 28.40 27.29
CA GLU A 375 -7.04 29.80 27.67
C GLU A 375 -8.36 30.55 27.48
N ARG A 376 -9.03 30.33 26.34
CA ARG A 376 -10.36 30.89 26.07
C ARG A 376 -11.37 30.45 27.13
N GLU A 377 -11.35 29.18 27.52
CA GLU A 377 -12.29 28.65 28.52
C GLU A 377 -12.03 29.24 29.91
N LEU A 378 -10.77 29.36 30.32
CA LEU A 378 -10.38 30.05 31.55
C LEU A 378 -10.81 31.52 31.55
N MET A 379 -10.65 32.22 30.43
CA MET A 379 -11.11 33.60 30.26
C MET A 379 -12.64 33.71 30.41
N LEU A 380 -13.39 32.80 29.77
CA LEU A 380 -14.85 32.76 29.90
C LEU A 380 -15.29 32.52 31.34
N ILE A 381 -14.65 31.59 32.06
CA ILE A 381 -14.92 31.33 33.48
C ILE A 381 -14.62 32.58 34.32
N SER A 382 -13.51 33.28 34.04
CA SER A 382 -13.14 34.52 34.73
C SER A 382 -14.17 35.63 34.51
N HIS A 383 -14.59 35.85 33.26
CA HIS A 383 -15.62 36.83 32.93
C HIS A 383 -16.95 36.49 33.59
N GLN A 384 -17.37 35.22 33.55
CA GLN A 384 -18.58 34.75 34.22
C GLN A 384 -18.55 35.05 35.72
N LYS A 385 -17.44 34.72 36.40
CA LYS A 385 -17.25 35.01 37.82
C LYS A 385 -17.31 36.51 38.14
N SER A 386 -16.73 37.35 37.29
CA SER A 386 -16.79 38.82 37.45
C SER A 386 -18.23 39.33 37.30
N MET A 387 -18.98 38.84 36.31
CA MET A 387 -20.39 39.20 36.15
C MET A 387 -21.23 38.78 37.37
N GLU A 388 -21.03 37.56 37.89
CA GLU A 388 -21.72 37.07 39.09
C GLU A 388 -21.40 37.94 40.32
N GLN A 389 -20.14 38.33 40.51
CA GLN A 389 -19.72 39.24 41.57
C GLN A 389 -20.40 40.62 41.45
N LEU A 390 -20.49 41.17 40.24
CA LEU A 390 -21.16 42.44 40.01
C LEU A 390 -22.67 42.35 40.27
N GLN A 391 -23.31 41.26 39.81
CA GLN A 391 -24.72 40.99 40.08
C GLN A 391 -24.98 40.86 41.58
N GLU A 392 -24.14 40.14 42.31
CA GLU A 392 -24.26 39.98 43.75
C GLU A 392 -24.05 41.30 44.51
N THR A 393 -23.06 42.09 44.09
CA THR A 393 -22.85 43.45 44.63
C THR A 393 -24.07 44.33 44.42
N LEU A 394 -24.72 44.24 43.25
CA LEU A 394 -25.95 44.98 42.97
C LEU A 394 -27.10 44.52 43.86
N ARG A 395 -27.30 43.21 44.03
CA ARG A 395 -28.33 42.66 44.95
C ARG A 395 -28.12 43.16 46.38
N GLN A 396 -26.88 43.13 46.88
CA GLN A 396 -26.57 43.61 48.22
C GLN A 396 -26.83 45.11 48.39
N LYS A 397 -26.53 45.93 47.38
CA LYS A 397 -26.88 47.36 47.39
C LYS A 397 -28.38 47.59 47.42
N MET A 398 -29.16 46.80 46.68
CA MET A 398 -30.63 46.88 46.73
C MET A 398 -31.16 46.53 48.12
N LEU A 399 -30.71 45.40 48.70
CA LEU A 399 -31.09 44.98 50.06
C LEU A 399 -30.73 46.04 51.11
N ASN A 400 -29.53 46.62 51.03
CA ASN A 400 -29.14 47.71 51.92
C ASN A 400 -29.99 48.97 51.73
N GLY A 401 -30.35 49.29 50.47
CA GLY A 401 -31.25 50.39 50.15
C GLY A 401 -32.65 50.20 50.72
N ASP A 402 -33.18 48.97 50.66
CA ASP A 402 -34.47 48.62 51.25
C ASP A 402 -34.43 48.68 52.78
N ASN A 403 -33.33 48.23 53.41
CA ASN A 403 -33.13 48.35 54.86
C ASN A 403 -33.05 49.83 55.31
N TRP A 404 -32.36 50.69 54.54
CA TRP A 404 -32.35 52.14 54.81
C TRP A 404 -33.73 52.78 54.63
N ARG A 405 -34.49 52.34 53.62
CA ARG A 405 -35.87 52.78 53.40
C ARG A 405 -36.77 52.41 54.59
N GLU A 406 -36.76 51.15 55.01
CA GLU A 406 -37.51 50.69 56.19
C GLU A 406 -37.14 51.47 57.45
N LYS A 407 -35.85 51.76 57.67
CA LYS A 407 -35.39 52.55 58.82
C LYS A 407 -35.92 53.99 58.80
N VAL A 408 -35.92 54.64 57.64
CA VAL A 408 -36.47 56.00 57.49
C VAL A 408 -38.00 56.00 57.69
N GLU A 409 -38.69 55.00 57.14
CA GLU A 409 -40.14 54.86 57.32
C GLU A 409 -40.52 54.61 58.79
N ALA A 410 -39.72 53.82 59.52
CA ALA A 410 -39.91 53.57 60.95
C ALA A 410 -39.69 54.82 61.81
N GLU A 411 -38.64 55.61 61.56
CA GLU A 411 -38.41 56.87 62.26
C GLU A 411 -39.50 57.90 61.95
N LEU A 412 -39.94 57.99 60.69
CA LEU A 412 -41.07 58.86 60.31
C LEU A 412 -42.37 58.45 60.99
N ALA A 413 -42.63 57.14 61.15
CA ALA A 413 -43.78 56.64 61.88
C ALA A 413 -43.71 56.98 63.38
N LYS A 414 -42.50 56.91 63.97
CA LYS A 414 -42.25 57.28 65.36
C LYS A 414 -42.45 58.78 65.61
N GLU A 415 -41.97 59.62 64.71
CA GLU A 415 -42.14 61.08 64.78
C GLU A 415 -43.63 61.48 64.64
N ARG A 416 -44.36 60.83 63.73
CA ARG A 416 -45.83 60.98 63.63
C ARG A 416 -46.55 60.57 64.90
N ALA A 417 -46.12 59.48 65.55
CA ALA A 417 -46.69 59.02 66.81
C ALA A 417 -46.38 60.01 67.96
N GLN A 418 -45.17 60.56 68.02
CA GLN A 418 -44.81 61.61 68.99
C GLN A 418 -45.66 62.87 68.80
N HIS A 419 -45.78 63.38 67.57
CA HIS A 419 -46.63 64.52 67.29
C HIS A 419 -48.10 64.29 67.66
N LEU A 420 -48.61 63.06 67.50
CA LEU A 420 -49.97 62.73 67.92
C LEU A 420 -50.13 62.82 69.45
N VAL A 421 -49.15 62.35 70.21
CA VAL A 421 -49.13 62.44 71.68
C VAL A 421 -49.01 63.90 72.14
N GLU A 422 -48.09 64.67 71.57
CA GLU A 422 -47.93 66.10 71.88
C GLU A 422 -49.22 66.89 71.60
N PHE A 423 -49.91 66.57 70.50
CA PHE A 423 -51.19 67.19 70.17
C PHE A 423 -52.28 66.84 71.20
N GLN A 424 -52.31 65.60 71.69
CA GLN A 424 -53.22 65.18 72.76
C GLN A 424 -52.91 65.87 74.10
N GLU A 425 -51.63 66.03 74.45
CA GLU A 425 -51.19 66.74 75.66
C GLU A 425 -51.55 68.24 75.60
N GLN A 426 -51.32 68.90 74.46
CA GLN A 426 -51.79 70.28 74.27
C GLN A 426 -53.30 70.42 74.41
N ALA A 427 -54.07 69.46 73.88
CA ALA A 427 -55.53 69.46 74.03
C ALA A 427 -55.98 69.28 75.49
N LEU A 428 -55.22 68.52 76.30
CA LEU A 428 -55.46 68.39 77.74
C LEU A 428 -55.12 69.68 78.48
N LEU A 429 -53.97 70.30 78.21
CA LEU A 429 -53.59 71.60 78.79
C LEU A 429 -54.62 72.69 78.48
N PHE A 430 -55.15 72.72 77.25
CA PHE A 430 -56.23 73.65 76.89
C PHE A 430 -57.51 73.42 77.69
N LYS A 431 -57.84 72.17 78.04
CA LYS A 431 -58.98 71.86 78.91
C LYS A 431 -58.73 72.32 80.35
N GLU A 432 -57.50 72.17 80.83
CA GLU A 432 -57.10 72.53 82.19
C GLU A 432 -57.12 74.05 82.41
N ILE A 433 -56.51 74.82 81.48
CA ILE A 433 -56.55 76.30 81.48
C ILE A 433 -57.99 76.83 81.46
N LYS A 434 -58.87 76.17 80.69
CA LYS A 434 -60.28 76.56 80.60
C LYS A 434 -61.02 76.38 81.93
N LEU A 435 -60.75 75.27 82.63
CA LEU A 435 -61.27 74.99 83.96
C LEU A 435 -60.83 76.04 84.98
N GLU A 436 -59.55 76.43 84.95
CA GLU A 436 -58.98 77.41 85.86
C GLU A 436 -59.53 78.83 85.63
N LEU A 437 -59.75 79.20 84.37
CA LEU A 437 -60.42 80.45 84.00
C LEU A 437 -61.88 80.51 84.51
N ASP A 438 -62.58 79.37 84.52
CA ASP A 438 -63.96 79.29 85.00
C ASP A 438 -64.03 79.38 86.54
N ILE A 439 -63.06 78.79 87.26
CA ILE A 439 -62.91 78.96 88.73
C ILE A 439 -62.66 80.43 89.09
N GLU A 440 -61.79 81.12 88.34
CA GLU A 440 -61.46 82.52 88.62
C GLU A 440 -62.66 83.45 88.38
N LYS A 441 -63.48 83.18 87.34
CA LYS A 441 -64.75 83.88 87.12
C LYS A 441 -65.73 83.70 88.28
N GLU A 442 -65.81 82.49 88.84
CA GLU A 442 -66.70 82.17 89.95
C GLU A 442 -66.33 82.95 91.23
N LYS A 443 -65.03 83.05 91.55
CA LYS A 443 -64.53 83.90 92.65
C LYS A 443 -64.86 85.38 92.46
N HIS A 444 -64.70 85.90 91.25
CA HIS A 444 -65.05 87.29 90.96
C HIS A 444 -66.56 87.54 91.13
N GLN A 445 -67.39 86.56 90.77
CA GLN A 445 -68.83 86.61 90.97
C GLN A 445 -69.22 86.64 92.46
N GLU A 446 -68.52 85.87 93.31
CA GLU A 446 -68.71 85.88 94.77
C GLU A 446 -68.31 87.21 95.41
N ILE A 447 -67.19 87.82 94.98
CA ILE A 447 -66.75 89.14 95.45
C ILE A 447 -67.78 90.22 95.10
N ILE A 448 -68.35 90.18 93.89
CA ILE A 448 -69.41 91.10 93.46
C ILE A 448 -70.66 90.96 94.34
N GLN A 449 -71.04 89.74 94.73
CA GLN A 449 -72.16 89.53 95.65
C GLN A 449 -71.87 90.08 97.06
N LYS A 450 -70.63 89.97 97.53
CA LYS A 450 -70.22 90.48 98.85
C LYS A 450 -70.28 92.01 98.93
N CYS A 451 -69.80 92.71 97.90
CA CYS A 451 -69.91 94.18 97.82
C CYS A 451 -71.36 94.68 97.70
N LYS A 452 -72.28 93.88 97.12
CA LYS A 452 -73.71 94.21 97.10
C LYS A 452 -74.36 94.15 98.48
N LYS A 453 -74.00 93.16 99.30
CA LYS A 453 -74.50 93.02 100.70
C LYS A 453 -74.03 94.15 101.61
N GLU A 454 -72.78 94.57 101.50
CA GLU A 454 -72.23 95.67 102.31
C GLU A 454 -72.87 97.04 101.97
N LYS A 455 -73.36 97.22 100.75
CA LYS A 455 -74.12 98.41 100.34
C LYS A 455 -75.52 98.47 100.96
N GLU A 456 -76.19 97.33 101.13
CA GLU A 456 -77.53 97.26 101.75
C GLU A 456 -77.49 97.50 103.27
N GLU A 457 -76.44 97.03 103.96
CA GLU A 457 -76.28 97.24 105.40
C GLU A 457 -75.94 98.70 105.80
N LEU A 458 -75.26 99.45 104.92
CA LEU A 458 -75.01 100.88 105.10
C LEU A 458 -76.26 101.74 104.83
N GLN A 459 -77.22 101.24 104.05
CA GLN A 459 -78.46 101.95 103.73
C GLN A 459 -79.51 101.87 104.86
N MET A 460 -79.38 100.94 105.82
CA MET A 460 -80.29 100.79 106.96
C MET A 460 -79.94 101.66 108.20
N LYS A 461 -78.76 102.31 108.24
CA LYS A 461 -78.30 103.10 109.39
C LYS A 461 -78.51 104.62 109.27
N VAL A 462 -79.11 105.12 108.19
CA VAL A 462 -79.22 106.57 107.88
C VAL A 462 -80.65 107.14 108.02
N CYS A 463 -81.66 106.36 108.43
CA CYS A 463 -83.05 106.85 108.59
C CYS A 463 -83.65 106.60 109.99
N HIS A 464 -83.16 107.27 111.04
CA HIS A 464 -84.02 107.67 112.17
C HIS A 464 -83.31 108.71 113.07
N TYR A 465 -83.55 109.99 112.80
CA TYR A 465 -83.89 111.09 113.73
C TYR A 465 -83.81 112.39 112.90
N ASP A 466 -84.93 112.95 112.43
CA ASP A 466 -85.53 114.15 113.06
C ASP A 466 -86.64 114.90 112.27
N VAL A 467 -87.66 115.34 113.04
CA VAL A 467 -88.53 116.54 112.91
C VAL A 467 -89.74 116.56 111.95
N HIS A 468 -90.97 116.55 112.50
CA HIS A 468 -91.83 117.76 112.62
C HIS A 468 -93.14 117.54 113.44
N HIS A 469 -93.48 118.57 114.21
CA HIS A 469 -94.73 118.85 114.92
C HIS A 469 -95.75 119.53 113.98
N TYR A 470 -97.07 119.34 114.23
CA TYR A 470 -98.23 120.17 113.79
C TYR A 470 -98.59 120.19 112.28
N LEU A 471 -99.84 120.27 111.78
CA LEU A 471 -101.16 120.71 112.29
C LEU A 471 -102.27 120.21 111.33
N MET A 472 -103.46 119.97 111.88
CA MET A 472 -104.82 120.04 111.28
C MET A 472 -104.99 120.09 109.75
N GLY A 473 -105.72 119.10 109.22
CA GLY A 473 -107.11 119.31 108.74
C GLY A 473 -107.39 120.00 107.39
N LEU A 474 -108.02 119.19 106.51
CA LEU A 474 -109.16 119.49 105.61
C LEU A 474 -108.93 119.77 104.10
N LYS A 475 -109.39 118.79 103.32
CA LYS A 475 -110.21 118.83 102.09
C LYS A 475 -109.68 119.60 100.85
N LEU A 476 -109.22 118.83 99.87
CA LEU A 476 -109.85 118.66 98.55
C LEU A 476 -109.51 117.28 97.99
#